data_AF-A0A452QP76-F1
#
_entry.id   AF-A0A452QP76-F1
#
_cell.length_a   1.000
_cell.length_b   1.000
_cell.length_c   1.000
_cell.angle_alpha   90.00
_cell.angle_beta   90.00
_cell.angle_gamma   90.00
#
_symmetry.space_group_name_H-M   'P 1'
#
loop_
_entity.id
_entity.type
_entity.pdbx_description
1 polymer ?
#
loop_
_entity_poly.entity_id
_entity_poly.type
_entity_poly.pdbx_seq_one_letter_code
_entity_poly.pdbx_strand_id
1 'polypeptide(L)'
;VEKLQEHLIKAKAFTIKKTLQIYVPIRQFFYDLIHPDYSAVTDVYVLMFLADTVDFVIIVFGFWAFGKHSAAADITSSLSEDQVPGPFLVMVLIQFGTMVVDRALYLRKTVLGKVIFQVILVFGIHFWMFFILPGVTERKFSQNLVAQLWYFVKCVYFGLSAYQIRCGYPTRVLGNFLTKSYNYVNLFLFQGFRLVPFLTELRAVMDWVWTDTTLSLSSWICVEDIYAHIFILKCWRESEKRYPQPRGQKKKKVVKYGMGGMIIVLLICIVWFPLLFMSLIKSVAGVINQPLDVSVTITLGGYQPIFTMSAQQSQLKVMDQPKFNKFMKGAMQFLENYEKEDITVAELEGNSNSLWTISPPSKQKMIEELMDPNSSFSVVFSWSIQRNMSLGAKAEIATDKLSFPLKNITRKSIAKMIAGNNTESSRTPVTIEKIYPYYVKAPSDSNSKPIKQLLSENNFMNITIILSRDNTTKSNSEWWVLNLTGNRIYNQHAQALELVVFNDKVSPPSLGFLAGYGIMGLYASVVLVIGKFVREFFSGISHSIMFEELPNVDRILKLCTDIFLVRETGELELEEDLYAKLIFLYRSPETMIKWTREKTN
;
A
#
# COMPACT_ATOMS: atom_id res chain seq x y z
N VAL A 1 -44.73 -15.88 -57.76
CA VAL A 1 -43.84 -16.62 -56.83
C VAL A 1 -42.60 -17.15 -57.55
N GLU A 2 -42.75 -17.78 -58.72
CA GLU A 2 -41.62 -18.33 -59.50
C GLU A 2 -40.55 -17.31 -59.93
N LYS A 3 -40.93 -16.14 -60.45
CA LYS A 3 -39.96 -15.07 -60.80
C LYS A 3 -39.12 -14.59 -59.60
N LEU A 4 -39.73 -14.58 -58.41
CA LEU A 4 -39.06 -14.15 -57.18
C LEU A 4 -38.06 -15.21 -56.70
N GLN A 5 -38.40 -16.50 -56.85
CA GLN A 5 -37.46 -17.61 -56.64
C GLN A 5 -36.31 -17.58 -57.65
N GLU A 6 -36.57 -17.29 -58.92
CA GLU A 6 -35.54 -17.23 -59.97
C GLU A 6 -34.53 -16.07 -59.73
N HIS A 7 -35.02 -14.90 -59.33
CA HIS A 7 -34.17 -13.77 -58.93
C HIS A 7 -33.36 -14.07 -57.66
N LEU A 8 -33.93 -14.80 -56.71
CA LEU A 8 -33.26 -15.20 -55.47
C LEU A 8 -32.16 -16.24 -55.73
N ILE A 9 -32.38 -17.16 -56.69
CA ILE A 9 -31.36 -18.12 -57.15
C ILE A 9 -30.22 -17.38 -57.88
N LYS A 10 -30.53 -16.42 -58.76
CA LYS A 10 -29.51 -15.58 -59.43
C LYS A 10 -28.72 -14.71 -58.44
N ALA A 11 -29.38 -14.13 -57.44
CA ALA A 11 -28.72 -13.35 -56.40
C ALA A 11 -27.83 -14.25 -55.52
N LYS A 12 -28.28 -15.44 -55.12
CA LYS A 12 -27.45 -16.42 -54.40
C LYS A 12 -26.24 -16.86 -55.22
N ALA A 13 -26.42 -17.20 -56.49
CA ALA A 13 -25.32 -17.59 -57.38
C ALA A 13 -24.31 -16.46 -57.60
N PHE A 14 -24.78 -15.22 -57.76
CA PHE A 14 -23.92 -14.04 -57.87
C PHE A 14 -23.15 -13.77 -56.56
N THR A 15 -23.83 -13.88 -55.42
CA THR A 15 -23.20 -13.72 -54.10
C THR A 15 -22.15 -14.79 -53.87
N ILE A 16 -22.46 -16.06 -54.13
CA ILE A 16 -21.52 -17.18 -54.03
C ILE A 16 -20.31 -16.95 -54.94
N LYS A 17 -20.52 -16.56 -56.21
CA LYS A 17 -19.42 -16.30 -57.15
C LYS A 17 -18.52 -15.17 -56.66
N LYS A 18 -19.10 -14.08 -56.15
CA LYS A 18 -18.35 -12.93 -55.64
C LYS A 18 -17.61 -13.26 -54.34
N THR A 19 -18.23 -14.01 -53.43
CA THR A 19 -17.58 -14.50 -52.20
C THR A 19 -16.44 -15.46 -52.53
N LEU A 20 -16.63 -16.37 -53.49
CA LEU A 20 -15.58 -17.30 -53.93
C LEU A 20 -14.39 -16.56 -54.57
N GLN A 21 -14.66 -15.54 -55.40
CA GLN A 21 -13.62 -14.69 -56.00
C GLN A 21 -12.75 -13.96 -54.95
N ILE A 22 -13.31 -13.60 -53.79
CA ILE A 22 -12.58 -12.96 -52.69
C ILE A 22 -11.92 -14.00 -51.79
N TYR A 23 -12.60 -15.11 -51.51
CA TYR A 23 -12.12 -16.14 -50.59
C TYR A 23 -10.94 -16.93 -51.15
N VAL A 24 -10.94 -17.26 -52.45
CA VAL A 24 -9.88 -18.04 -53.09
C VAL A 24 -8.49 -17.38 -52.96
N PRO A 25 -8.28 -16.09 -53.30
CA PRO A 25 -6.97 -15.46 -53.15
C PRO A 25 -6.54 -15.33 -51.68
N ILE A 26 -7.48 -15.10 -50.76
CA ILE A 26 -7.19 -15.05 -49.32
C ILE A 26 -6.75 -16.43 -48.82
N ARG A 27 -7.49 -17.48 -49.18
CA ARG A 27 -7.16 -18.86 -48.83
C ARG A 27 -5.80 -19.25 -49.40
N GLN A 28 -5.53 -18.90 -50.66
CA GLN A 28 -4.25 -19.17 -51.30
C GLN A 28 -3.10 -18.46 -50.57
N PHE A 29 -3.25 -17.16 -50.26
CA PHE A 29 -2.25 -16.42 -49.50
C PHE A 29 -1.94 -17.05 -48.13
N PHE A 30 -2.96 -17.43 -47.36
CA PHE A 30 -2.73 -18.10 -46.07
C PHE A 30 -2.15 -19.50 -46.23
N TYR A 31 -2.51 -20.23 -47.30
CA TYR A 31 -1.92 -21.51 -47.61
C TYR A 31 -0.42 -21.37 -47.92
N ASP A 32 -0.05 -20.43 -48.78
CA ASP A 32 1.34 -20.16 -49.15
C ASP A 32 2.15 -19.63 -47.95
N LEU A 33 1.53 -18.91 -47.02
CA LEU A 33 2.17 -18.45 -45.77
C LEU A 33 2.44 -19.61 -44.79
N ILE A 34 1.53 -20.58 -44.70
CA ILE A 34 1.66 -21.72 -43.78
C ILE A 34 2.53 -22.83 -44.38
N HIS A 35 2.53 -22.97 -45.70
CA HIS A 35 3.29 -23.97 -46.46
C HIS A 35 4.15 -23.30 -47.54
N PRO A 36 5.16 -22.50 -47.16
CA PRO A 36 6.07 -21.89 -48.12
C PRO A 36 7.01 -22.95 -48.72
N ASP A 37 7.42 -22.74 -49.97
CA ASP A 37 8.42 -23.59 -50.65
C ASP A 37 9.78 -23.59 -49.93
N TYR A 38 10.10 -22.48 -49.25
CA TYR A 38 11.32 -22.33 -48.45
C TYR A 38 11.07 -21.42 -47.23
N SER A 39 11.54 -21.87 -46.06
CA SER A 39 11.46 -21.12 -44.79
C SER A 39 12.86 -20.75 -44.30
N ALA A 40 13.16 -19.45 -44.26
CA ALA A 40 14.37 -18.93 -43.61
C ALA A 40 14.19 -18.89 -42.09
N VAL A 41 14.27 -20.06 -41.45
CA VAL A 41 13.98 -20.23 -40.02
C VAL A 41 14.83 -19.33 -39.12
N THR A 42 14.19 -18.70 -38.14
CA THR A 42 14.84 -17.80 -37.18
C THR A 42 14.14 -17.91 -35.83
N ASP A 43 14.85 -17.61 -34.74
CA ASP A 43 14.28 -17.55 -33.38
C ASP A 43 14.30 -16.12 -32.87
N VAL A 44 13.13 -15.49 -32.83
CA VAL A 44 12.92 -14.11 -32.35
C VAL A 44 12.08 -14.09 -31.07
N TYR A 45 11.73 -15.25 -30.51
CA TYR A 45 10.84 -15.35 -29.35
C TYR A 45 11.37 -14.59 -28.12
N VAL A 46 12.69 -14.60 -27.92
CA VAL A 46 13.31 -13.85 -26.80
C VAL A 46 13.03 -12.35 -26.90
N LEU A 47 13.09 -11.77 -28.11
CA LEU A 47 12.82 -10.35 -28.32
C LEU A 47 11.33 -10.05 -28.15
N MET A 48 10.44 -10.98 -28.56
CA MET A 48 9.00 -10.87 -28.33
C MET A 48 8.66 -10.90 -26.83
N PHE A 49 9.23 -11.85 -26.09
CA PHE A 49 9.05 -11.97 -24.65
C PHE A 49 9.58 -10.74 -23.90
N LEU A 50 10.70 -10.17 -24.33
CA LEU A 50 11.23 -8.93 -23.76
C LEU A 50 10.29 -7.75 -24.02
N ALA A 51 9.73 -7.61 -25.23
CA ALA A 51 8.73 -6.58 -25.52
C ALA A 51 7.50 -6.73 -24.62
N ASP A 52 6.96 -7.95 -24.48
CA ASP A 52 5.83 -8.22 -23.59
C ASP A 52 6.15 -7.95 -22.10
N THR A 53 7.38 -8.22 -21.67
CA THR A 53 7.85 -7.93 -20.31
C THR A 53 7.92 -6.42 -20.07
N VAL A 54 8.43 -5.66 -21.04
CA VAL A 54 8.44 -4.19 -20.99
C VAL A 54 7.01 -3.65 -20.96
N ASP A 55 6.10 -4.20 -21.76
CA ASP A 55 4.67 -3.86 -21.72
C ASP A 55 4.05 -4.11 -20.34
N PHE A 56 4.36 -5.25 -19.73
CA PHE A 56 3.89 -5.59 -18.38
C PHE A 56 4.41 -4.59 -17.34
N VAL A 57 5.69 -4.23 -17.42
CA VAL A 57 6.30 -3.21 -16.55
C VAL A 57 5.63 -1.84 -16.75
N ILE A 58 5.34 -1.44 -17.99
CA ILE A 58 4.62 -0.19 -18.30
C ILE A 58 3.21 -0.21 -17.71
N ILE A 59 2.47 -1.33 -17.80
CA ILE A 59 1.13 -1.44 -17.22
C ILE A 59 1.20 -1.31 -15.69
N VAL A 60 2.09 -2.06 -15.04
CA VAL A 60 2.22 -2.09 -13.57
C VAL A 60 2.61 -0.73 -13.01
N PHE A 61 3.66 -0.11 -13.55
CA PHE A 61 4.03 1.23 -13.10
C PHE A 61 3.00 2.27 -13.54
N GLY A 62 2.30 2.07 -14.64
CA GLY A 62 1.31 2.99 -15.17
C GLY A 62 -0.12 2.81 -14.66
N PHE A 63 -0.36 2.20 -13.49
CA PHE A 63 -1.71 1.80 -13.01
C PHE A 63 -2.74 2.94 -12.96
N TRP A 64 -2.49 4.02 -12.19
CA TRP A 64 -2.16 5.28 -12.84
C TRP A 64 -3.04 5.74 -13.98
N ALA A 65 -2.42 5.60 -15.14
CA ALA A 65 -2.98 6.00 -16.38
C ALA A 65 -4.30 5.27 -16.57
N PHE A 66 -4.43 3.97 -16.37
CA PHE A 66 -5.61 3.22 -16.84
C PHE A 66 -6.91 3.43 -16.01
N GLY A 67 -6.90 4.33 -15.02
CA GLY A 67 -8.08 4.79 -14.27
C GLY A 67 -8.75 6.06 -14.80
N LYS A 68 -9.84 6.48 -14.14
CA LYS A 68 -10.60 7.72 -14.44
C LYS A 68 -9.97 8.99 -13.84
N HIS A 69 -9.15 8.88 -12.78
CA HIS A 69 -8.62 10.03 -12.03
C HIS A 69 -7.11 10.24 -12.27
N SER A 70 -6.63 11.50 -12.23
CA SER A 70 -5.31 11.91 -12.77
C SER A 70 -4.19 12.10 -11.72
N ALA A 71 -3.12 11.32 -11.90
CA ALA A 71 -1.66 11.53 -11.75
C ALA A 71 -0.98 12.38 -10.64
N ALA A 72 -1.59 13.29 -9.88
CA ALA A 72 -0.79 14.14 -8.95
C ALA A 72 -1.33 14.30 -7.53
N ALA A 73 -2.65 14.24 -7.32
CA ALA A 73 -3.24 14.39 -5.98
C ALA A 73 -3.53 13.05 -5.27
N ASP A 74 -3.40 11.93 -5.99
CA ASP A 74 -4.22 10.76 -5.69
C ASP A 74 -3.49 9.46 -5.35
N ILE A 75 -2.15 9.40 -5.35
CA ILE A 75 -1.49 8.16 -4.90
C ILE A 75 -1.88 7.88 -3.43
N THR A 76 -2.01 8.93 -2.63
CA THR A 76 -2.47 8.85 -1.24
C THR A 76 -3.98 8.65 -1.10
N SER A 77 -4.81 9.21 -2.00
CA SER A 77 -6.28 9.05 -1.92
C SER A 77 -6.73 7.69 -2.48
N SER A 78 -6.13 7.22 -3.58
CA SER A 78 -6.41 5.91 -4.19
C SER A 78 -5.93 4.76 -3.30
N LEU A 79 -4.81 4.95 -2.58
CA LEU A 79 -4.38 4.01 -1.54
C LEU A 79 -5.26 4.10 -0.29
N SER A 80 -5.91 5.24 -0.03
CA SER A 80 -6.87 5.37 1.06
C SER A 80 -8.28 4.86 0.72
N GLU A 81 -8.62 4.79 -0.58
CA GLU A 81 -9.91 4.29 -1.07
C GLU A 81 -9.88 2.81 -1.47
N ASP A 82 -8.72 2.12 -1.37
CA ASP A 82 -8.52 0.70 -1.69
C ASP A 82 -9.04 0.26 -3.09
N GLN A 83 -9.22 1.20 -4.02
CA GLN A 83 -9.82 0.93 -5.33
C GLN A 83 -8.76 0.85 -6.41
N VAL A 84 -8.39 -0.38 -6.79
CA VAL A 84 -7.59 -0.64 -7.98
C VAL A 84 -8.45 -0.39 -9.22
N PRO A 85 -7.99 0.37 -10.23
CA PRO A 85 -8.77 0.60 -11.44
C PRO A 85 -9.13 -0.71 -12.15
N GLY A 86 -10.43 -0.96 -12.35
CA GLY A 86 -10.92 -2.17 -13.03
C GLY A 86 -10.28 -2.43 -14.42
N PRO A 87 -10.15 -1.43 -15.31
CA PRO A 87 -9.52 -1.61 -16.62
C PRO A 87 -8.06 -2.05 -16.55
N PHE A 88 -7.32 -1.57 -15.55
CA PHE A 88 -5.93 -1.98 -15.31
C PHE A 88 -5.84 -3.48 -15.01
N LEU A 89 -6.71 -3.99 -14.12
CA LEU A 89 -6.73 -5.43 -13.78
C LEU A 89 -7.01 -6.29 -15.01
N VAL A 90 -7.97 -5.89 -15.84
CA VAL A 90 -8.30 -6.59 -17.08
C VAL A 90 -7.12 -6.57 -18.06
N MET A 91 -6.40 -5.44 -18.19
CA MET A 91 -5.19 -5.37 -19.02
C MET A 91 -4.08 -6.29 -18.54
N VAL A 92 -3.80 -6.31 -17.24
CA VAL A 92 -2.78 -7.19 -16.67
C VAL A 92 -3.13 -8.65 -16.90
N LEU A 93 -4.39 -9.02 -16.71
CA LEU A 93 -4.87 -10.39 -16.93
C LEU A 93 -4.76 -10.80 -18.41
N ILE A 94 -5.19 -9.93 -19.32
CA ILE A 94 -5.07 -10.18 -20.77
C ILE A 94 -3.60 -10.27 -21.17
N GLN A 95 -2.74 -9.36 -20.69
CA GLN A 95 -1.31 -9.37 -21.01
C GLN A 95 -0.66 -10.68 -20.54
N PHE A 96 -0.90 -11.08 -19.28
CA PHE A 96 -0.42 -12.35 -18.76
C PHE A 96 -0.95 -13.55 -19.55
N GLY A 97 -2.25 -13.58 -19.85
CA GLY A 97 -2.86 -14.63 -20.66
C GLY A 97 -2.24 -14.72 -22.06
N THR A 98 -1.98 -13.58 -22.71
CA THR A 98 -1.35 -13.55 -24.03
C THR A 98 0.08 -14.06 -24.02
N MET A 99 0.88 -13.75 -22.98
CA MET A 99 2.23 -14.29 -22.80
C MET A 99 2.21 -15.83 -22.68
N VAL A 100 1.27 -16.37 -21.90
CA VAL A 100 1.13 -17.82 -21.68
C VAL A 100 0.73 -18.54 -22.97
N VAL A 101 -0.29 -18.02 -23.68
CA VAL A 101 -0.74 -18.59 -24.96
C VAL A 101 0.37 -18.49 -26.02
N ASP A 102 1.09 -17.38 -26.07
CA ASP A 102 2.21 -17.23 -26.99
C ASP A 102 3.31 -18.27 -26.73
N ARG A 103 3.67 -18.48 -25.46
CA ARG A 103 4.62 -19.53 -25.08
C ARG A 103 4.16 -20.92 -25.50
N ALA A 104 2.88 -21.23 -25.31
CA ALA A 104 2.31 -22.52 -25.73
C ALA A 104 2.40 -22.72 -27.26
N LEU A 105 2.09 -21.69 -28.05
CA LEU A 105 2.19 -21.73 -29.51
C LEU A 105 3.64 -21.85 -29.99
N TYR A 106 4.56 -21.18 -29.32
CA TYR A 106 6.01 -21.28 -29.58
C TYR A 106 6.53 -22.69 -29.34
N LEU A 107 6.20 -23.31 -28.21
CA LEU A 107 6.65 -24.67 -27.86
C LEU A 107 6.06 -25.74 -28.80
N ARG A 108 4.79 -25.59 -29.20
CA ARG A 108 4.13 -26.48 -30.18
C ARG A 108 4.57 -26.23 -31.63
N LYS A 109 5.38 -25.20 -31.90
CA LYS A 109 5.92 -24.84 -33.22
C LYS A 109 4.84 -24.68 -34.31
N THR A 110 3.62 -24.31 -33.94
CA THR A 110 2.49 -24.22 -34.87
C THR A 110 2.39 -22.83 -35.52
N VAL A 111 2.66 -22.75 -36.82
CA VAL A 111 2.53 -21.49 -37.59
C VAL A 111 1.07 -21.10 -37.75
N LEU A 112 0.18 -22.07 -38.06
CA LEU A 112 -1.25 -21.82 -38.22
C LEU A 112 -1.87 -21.24 -36.94
N GLY A 113 -1.58 -21.84 -35.78
CA GLY A 113 -2.07 -21.34 -34.50
C GLY A 113 -1.57 -19.93 -34.20
N LYS A 114 -0.31 -19.64 -34.52
CA LYS A 114 0.29 -18.31 -34.34
C LYS A 114 -0.34 -17.24 -35.24
N VAL A 115 -0.66 -17.57 -36.49
CA VAL A 115 -1.37 -16.67 -37.42
C VAL A 115 -2.75 -16.32 -36.89
N ILE A 116 -3.54 -17.33 -36.49
CA ILE A 116 -4.88 -17.11 -35.92
C ILE A 116 -4.79 -16.23 -34.66
N PHE A 117 -3.85 -16.53 -33.77
CA PHE A 117 -3.61 -15.76 -32.56
C PHE A 117 -3.23 -14.30 -32.86
N GLN A 118 -2.32 -14.07 -33.82
CA GLN A 118 -1.92 -12.73 -34.26
C GLN A 118 -3.11 -11.92 -34.77
N VAL A 119 -3.96 -12.51 -35.62
CA VAL A 119 -5.14 -11.84 -36.17
C VAL A 119 -6.10 -11.42 -35.05
N ILE A 120 -6.45 -12.35 -34.17
CA ILE A 120 -7.36 -12.09 -33.04
C ILE A 120 -6.77 -10.99 -32.13
N LEU A 121 -5.49 -11.08 -31.80
CA LEU A 121 -4.83 -10.16 -30.87
C LEU A 121 -4.72 -8.75 -31.46
N VAL A 122 -4.38 -8.61 -32.74
CA VAL A 122 -4.32 -7.31 -33.41
C VAL A 122 -5.69 -6.63 -33.38
N PHE A 123 -6.76 -7.31 -33.83
CA PHE A 123 -8.10 -6.73 -33.80
C PHE A 123 -8.57 -6.43 -32.37
N GLY A 124 -8.33 -7.35 -31.43
CA GLY A 124 -8.70 -7.19 -30.02
C GLY A 124 -8.05 -5.97 -29.37
N ILE A 125 -6.72 -5.82 -29.51
CA ILE A 125 -5.99 -4.69 -28.92
C ILE A 125 -6.39 -3.36 -29.58
N HIS A 126 -6.55 -3.29 -30.89
CA HIS A 126 -6.99 -2.05 -31.55
C HIS A 126 -8.40 -1.65 -31.11
N PHE A 127 -9.33 -2.61 -31.05
CA PHE A 127 -10.68 -2.34 -30.59
C PHE A 127 -10.68 -1.88 -29.13
N TRP A 128 -9.93 -2.55 -28.27
CA TRP A 128 -9.86 -2.23 -26.85
C TRP A 128 -9.22 -0.85 -26.61
N MET A 129 -8.09 -0.56 -27.27
CA MET A 129 -7.34 0.69 -27.06
C MET A 129 -8.02 1.93 -27.61
N PHE A 130 -8.73 1.83 -28.74
CA PHE A 130 -9.32 3.00 -29.38
C PHE A 130 -10.80 3.22 -29.03
N PHE A 131 -11.53 2.18 -28.63
CA PHE A 131 -12.96 2.30 -28.32
C PHE A 131 -13.27 2.09 -26.82
N ILE A 132 -12.75 1.03 -26.20
CA ILE A 132 -13.09 0.69 -24.80
C ILE A 132 -12.33 1.60 -23.83
N LEU A 133 -11.00 1.68 -23.94
CA LEU A 133 -10.18 2.44 -23.00
C LEU A 133 -10.56 3.93 -22.95
N PRO A 134 -10.74 4.66 -24.07
CA PRO A 134 -11.14 6.07 -24.02
C PRO A 134 -12.58 6.24 -23.51
N GLY A 135 -13.47 5.28 -23.78
CA GLY A 135 -14.84 5.28 -23.26
C GLY A 135 -14.90 5.09 -21.74
N VAL A 136 -14.05 4.23 -21.18
CA VAL A 136 -14.01 3.96 -19.73
C VAL A 136 -13.17 4.99 -18.97
N THR A 137 -12.10 5.52 -19.55
CA THR A 137 -11.22 6.50 -18.88
C THR A 137 -11.59 7.95 -19.17
N GLU A 138 -12.62 8.21 -19.98
CA GLU A 138 -13.17 9.54 -20.33
C GLU A 138 -12.14 10.56 -20.85
N ARG A 139 -10.99 10.07 -21.32
CA ARG A 139 -9.89 10.87 -21.86
C ARG A 139 -9.51 10.40 -23.24
N LYS A 140 -9.00 11.32 -24.04
CA LYS A 140 -8.52 11.00 -25.37
C LYS A 140 -7.22 10.21 -25.28
N PHE A 141 -7.06 9.19 -26.13
CA PHE A 141 -5.82 8.41 -26.25
C PHE A 141 -4.59 9.30 -26.51
N SER A 142 -4.76 10.41 -27.24
CA SER A 142 -3.70 11.38 -27.53
C SER A 142 -3.14 12.12 -26.30
N GLN A 143 -3.87 12.15 -25.19
CA GLN A 143 -3.43 12.79 -23.94
C GLN A 143 -2.79 11.79 -22.97
N ASN A 144 -2.95 10.49 -23.21
CA ASN A 144 -2.39 9.45 -22.35
C ASN A 144 -1.07 8.91 -22.90
N LEU A 145 0.04 9.48 -22.44
CA LEU A 145 1.39 9.07 -22.85
C LEU A 145 1.72 7.61 -22.46
N VAL A 146 1.21 7.12 -21.32
CA VAL A 146 1.46 5.74 -20.86
C VAL A 146 0.81 4.73 -21.80
N ALA A 147 -0.45 4.97 -22.21
CA ALA A 147 -1.12 4.10 -23.19
C ALA A 147 -0.49 4.18 -24.58
N GLN A 148 0.06 5.34 -24.98
CA GLN A 148 0.79 5.47 -26.24
C GLN A 148 2.09 4.66 -26.22
N LEU A 149 2.85 4.75 -25.12
CA LEU A 149 4.09 3.99 -24.96
C LEU A 149 3.80 2.48 -24.96
N TRP A 150 2.79 2.05 -24.21
CA TRP A 150 2.33 0.66 -24.21
C TRP A 150 1.91 0.19 -25.61
N TYR A 151 1.09 0.96 -26.31
CA TYR A 151 0.65 0.61 -27.66
C TYR A 151 1.83 0.53 -28.64
N PHE A 152 2.79 1.45 -28.53
CA PHE A 152 4.00 1.44 -29.37
C PHE A 152 4.82 0.16 -29.16
N VAL A 153 5.10 -0.21 -27.91
CA VAL A 153 5.85 -1.44 -27.61
C VAL A 153 5.05 -2.68 -28.05
N LYS A 154 3.72 -2.69 -27.88
CA LYS A 154 2.87 -3.77 -28.41
C LYS A 154 2.88 -3.86 -29.94
N CYS A 155 2.99 -2.73 -30.65
CA CYS A 155 3.18 -2.71 -32.09
C CYS A 155 4.55 -3.29 -32.50
N VAL A 156 5.61 -3.02 -31.74
CA VAL A 156 6.92 -3.67 -31.93
C VAL A 156 6.78 -5.18 -31.76
N TYR A 157 6.07 -5.64 -30.72
CA TYR A 157 5.74 -7.06 -30.54
C TYR A 157 5.00 -7.63 -31.76
N PHE A 158 3.98 -6.93 -32.30
CA PHE A 158 3.27 -7.39 -33.50
C PHE A 158 4.18 -7.50 -34.71
N GLY A 159 5.12 -6.57 -34.89
CA GLY A 159 6.13 -6.62 -35.95
C GLY A 159 7.05 -7.83 -35.82
N LEU A 160 7.56 -8.10 -34.61
CA LEU A 160 8.41 -9.26 -34.32
C LEU A 160 7.64 -10.58 -34.50
N SER A 161 6.39 -10.64 -34.06
CA SER A 161 5.50 -11.80 -34.21
C SER A 161 5.23 -12.09 -35.70
N ALA A 162 4.92 -11.07 -36.50
CA ALA A 162 4.74 -11.21 -37.95
C ALA A 162 6.03 -11.66 -38.65
N TYR A 163 7.19 -11.15 -38.22
CA TYR A 163 8.48 -11.57 -38.72
C TYR A 163 8.76 -13.05 -38.43
N GLN A 164 8.48 -13.52 -37.20
CA GLN A 164 8.60 -14.92 -36.82
C GLN A 164 7.69 -15.83 -37.66
N ILE A 165 6.43 -15.43 -37.88
CA ILE A 165 5.48 -16.17 -38.73
C ILE A 165 6.02 -16.31 -40.16
N ARG A 166 6.56 -15.23 -40.73
CA ARG A 166 7.09 -15.22 -42.10
C ARG A 166 8.30 -16.14 -42.27
N CYS A 167 9.19 -16.17 -41.28
CA CYS A 167 10.43 -16.93 -41.32
C CYS A 167 10.25 -18.41 -40.91
N GLY A 168 9.23 -18.72 -40.11
CA GLY A 168 8.98 -20.06 -39.56
C GLY A 168 9.81 -20.37 -38.31
N TYR A 169 9.49 -21.48 -37.65
CA TYR A 169 10.14 -21.90 -36.41
C TYR A 169 11.33 -22.84 -36.65
N PRO A 170 12.44 -22.71 -35.90
CA PRO A 170 13.55 -23.64 -35.98
C PRO A 170 13.18 -24.98 -35.33
N THR A 171 13.91 -26.03 -35.71
CA THR A 171 13.70 -27.38 -35.15
C THR A 171 14.13 -27.49 -33.68
N ARG A 172 15.12 -26.69 -33.25
CA ARG A 172 15.67 -26.65 -31.87
C ARG A 172 15.21 -25.39 -31.13
N VAL A 173 14.40 -25.55 -30.08
CA VAL A 173 13.74 -24.46 -29.32
C VAL A 173 13.77 -24.62 -27.80
N LEU A 174 14.07 -25.82 -27.27
CA LEU A 174 13.97 -26.14 -25.84
C LEU A 174 15.12 -25.56 -25.01
N GLY A 175 16.25 -25.23 -25.64
CA GLY A 175 17.39 -24.62 -24.96
C GLY A 175 17.07 -23.24 -24.36
N ASN A 176 17.47 -23.01 -23.11
CA ASN A 176 17.36 -21.68 -22.50
C ASN A 176 18.26 -20.67 -23.23
N PHE A 177 17.73 -19.48 -23.52
CA PHE A 177 18.43 -18.47 -24.29
C PHE A 177 19.68 -17.93 -23.57
N LEU A 178 19.65 -17.84 -22.24
CA LEU A 178 20.76 -17.32 -21.43
C LEU A 178 21.91 -18.32 -21.28
N THR A 179 21.67 -19.61 -21.52
CA THR A 179 22.64 -20.66 -21.23
C THR A 179 23.54 -21.03 -22.41
N LYS A 180 23.49 -20.26 -23.51
CA LYS A 180 24.29 -20.47 -24.72
C LYS A 180 25.78 -20.11 -24.56
N SER A 181 26.13 -19.28 -23.58
CA SER A 181 27.54 -18.88 -23.34
C SER A 181 27.88 -18.87 -21.86
N TYR A 182 29.14 -19.18 -21.54
CA TYR A 182 29.66 -19.34 -20.16
C TYR A 182 30.47 -18.11 -19.72
N ASN A 183 29.87 -16.93 -19.76
CA ASN A 183 30.50 -15.65 -19.39
C ASN A 183 29.87 -15.05 -18.12
N TYR A 184 30.55 -14.10 -17.46
CA TYR A 184 30.00 -13.38 -16.30
C TYR A 184 28.66 -12.70 -16.59
N VAL A 185 28.49 -12.12 -17.78
CA VAL A 185 27.22 -11.47 -18.17
C VAL A 185 26.07 -12.47 -18.14
N ASN A 186 26.25 -13.64 -18.74
CA ASN A 186 25.23 -14.68 -18.75
C ASN A 186 24.97 -15.25 -17.35
N LEU A 187 26.02 -15.40 -16.53
CA LEU A 187 25.88 -15.82 -15.13
C LEU A 187 24.99 -14.85 -14.33
N PHE A 188 25.30 -13.55 -14.37
CA PHE A 188 24.53 -12.55 -13.62
C PHE A 188 23.13 -12.34 -14.18
N LEU A 189 22.94 -12.36 -15.50
CA LEU A 189 21.61 -12.31 -16.11
C LEU A 189 20.78 -13.55 -15.76
N PHE A 190 21.38 -14.73 -15.74
CA PHE A 190 20.69 -15.97 -15.36
C PHE A 190 20.32 -15.98 -13.87
N GLN A 191 21.21 -15.52 -12.99
CA GLN A 191 20.87 -15.33 -11.57
C GLN A 191 19.77 -14.29 -11.38
N GLY A 192 19.84 -13.15 -12.10
CA GLY A 192 18.80 -12.14 -12.10
C GLY A 192 17.45 -12.68 -12.57
N PHE A 193 17.43 -13.51 -13.62
CA PHE A 193 16.24 -14.18 -14.12
C PHE A 193 15.61 -15.11 -13.06
N ARG A 194 16.43 -15.83 -12.28
CA ARG A 194 15.95 -16.70 -11.18
C ARG A 194 15.48 -15.94 -9.94
N LEU A 195 15.90 -14.69 -9.75
CA LEU A 195 15.44 -13.85 -8.64
C LEU A 195 14.04 -13.30 -8.86
N VAL A 196 13.54 -13.30 -10.11
CA VAL A 196 12.17 -12.86 -10.40
C VAL A 196 11.19 -13.92 -9.89
N PRO A 197 10.32 -13.57 -8.94
CA PRO A 197 9.41 -14.54 -8.34
C PRO A 197 8.42 -15.08 -9.37
N PHE A 198 8.06 -16.36 -9.25
CA PHE A 198 7.11 -17.10 -10.09
C PHE A 198 7.52 -17.26 -11.56
N LEU A 199 8.51 -16.53 -12.08
CA LEU A 199 8.88 -16.59 -13.49
C LEU A 199 9.51 -17.93 -13.85
N THR A 200 10.43 -18.43 -13.02
CA THR A 200 11.10 -19.71 -13.23
C THR A 200 10.16 -20.90 -13.06
N GLU A 201 9.28 -20.83 -12.07
CA GLU A 201 8.32 -21.87 -11.74
C GLU A 201 7.27 -21.98 -12.84
N LEU A 202 6.68 -20.84 -13.25
CA LEU A 202 5.75 -20.81 -14.37
C LEU A 202 6.43 -21.29 -15.65
N ARG A 203 7.67 -20.86 -15.92
CA ARG A 203 8.42 -21.35 -17.08
C ARG A 203 8.52 -22.88 -17.07
N ALA A 204 8.97 -23.48 -15.97
CA ALA A 204 9.19 -24.92 -15.89
C ALA A 204 7.87 -25.70 -16.09
N VAL A 205 6.79 -25.25 -15.45
CA VAL A 205 5.46 -25.89 -15.60
C VAL A 205 4.94 -25.75 -17.02
N MET A 206 5.05 -24.55 -17.61
CA MET A 206 4.64 -24.29 -18.99
C MET A 206 5.42 -25.16 -19.99
N ASP A 207 6.74 -25.24 -19.83
CA ASP A 207 7.58 -26.04 -20.73
C ASP A 207 7.24 -27.54 -20.61
N TRP A 208 6.89 -28.03 -19.41
CA TRP A 208 6.41 -29.41 -19.20
C TRP A 208 5.04 -29.68 -19.85
N VAL A 209 4.07 -28.77 -19.72
CA VAL A 209 2.70 -28.98 -20.26
C VAL A 209 2.67 -29.08 -21.79
N TRP A 210 3.49 -28.29 -22.49
CA TRP A 210 3.43 -28.17 -23.95
C TRP A 210 4.56 -28.90 -24.69
N THR A 211 5.44 -29.58 -23.98
CA THR A 211 6.46 -30.46 -24.57
C THR A 211 6.04 -31.91 -24.39
N ASP A 212 6.19 -32.71 -25.43
CA ASP A 212 5.91 -34.15 -25.34
C ASP A 212 7.09 -34.82 -24.62
N THR A 213 6.83 -35.42 -23.46
CA THR A 213 7.82 -36.07 -22.57
C THR A 213 7.17 -37.21 -21.81
N THR A 214 7.95 -38.22 -21.41
CA THR A 214 7.49 -39.29 -20.50
C THR A 214 7.64 -38.92 -19.02
N LEU A 215 8.39 -37.87 -18.70
CA LEU A 215 8.69 -37.51 -17.33
C LEU A 215 7.48 -36.88 -16.61
N SER A 216 7.30 -37.26 -15.35
CA SER A 216 6.38 -36.56 -14.45
C SER A 216 6.85 -35.13 -14.17
N LEU A 217 5.93 -34.26 -13.75
CA LEU A 217 6.25 -32.86 -13.42
C LEU A 217 7.37 -32.73 -12.35
N SER A 218 7.37 -33.59 -11.33
CA SER A 218 8.43 -33.58 -10.30
C SER A 218 9.80 -33.94 -10.87
N SER A 219 9.85 -34.93 -11.77
CA SER A 219 11.07 -35.34 -12.48
C SER A 219 11.56 -34.23 -13.41
N TRP A 220 10.64 -33.55 -14.10
CA TRP A 220 10.95 -32.40 -14.95
C TRP A 220 11.60 -31.26 -14.16
N ILE A 221 10.98 -30.87 -13.04
CA ILE A 221 11.53 -29.83 -12.15
C ILE A 221 12.92 -30.24 -11.62
N CYS A 222 13.12 -31.52 -11.30
CA CYS A 222 14.41 -32.02 -10.85
C CYS A 222 15.50 -31.87 -11.93
N VAL A 223 15.21 -32.22 -13.19
CA VAL A 223 16.16 -32.04 -14.31
C VAL A 223 16.49 -30.57 -14.53
N GLU A 224 15.48 -29.69 -14.54
CA GLU A 224 15.67 -28.25 -14.72
C GLU A 224 16.49 -27.61 -13.60
N ASP A 225 16.25 -27.99 -12.34
CA ASP A 225 17.00 -27.47 -11.19
C ASP A 225 18.46 -27.95 -11.21
N ILE A 226 18.69 -29.24 -11.50
CA ILE A 226 20.04 -29.79 -11.71
C ILE A 226 20.77 -29.03 -12.82
N TYR A 227 20.11 -28.83 -13.96
CA TYR A 227 20.69 -28.11 -15.09
C TYR A 227 21.04 -26.66 -14.73
N ALA A 228 20.13 -25.94 -14.06
CA ALA A 228 20.34 -24.56 -13.63
C ALA A 228 21.53 -24.44 -12.67
N HIS A 229 21.65 -25.37 -11.72
CA HIS A 229 22.77 -25.43 -10.77
C HIS A 229 24.10 -25.72 -11.46
N ILE A 230 24.14 -26.74 -12.32
CA ILE A 230 25.34 -27.12 -13.07
C ILE A 230 25.78 -26.03 -14.04
N PHE A 231 24.85 -25.31 -14.66
CA PHE A 231 25.17 -24.16 -15.52
C PHE A 231 25.87 -23.03 -14.75
N ILE A 232 25.39 -22.71 -13.54
CA ILE A 232 26.01 -21.72 -12.67
C ILE A 232 27.43 -22.15 -12.30
N LEU A 233 27.61 -23.41 -11.89
CA LEU A 233 28.94 -23.96 -11.58
C LEU A 233 29.88 -23.92 -12.80
N LYS A 234 29.39 -24.29 -13.98
CA LYS A 234 30.18 -24.22 -15.22
C LYS A 234 30.66 -22.80 -15.49
N CYS A 235 29.81 -21.79 -15.32
CA CYS A 235 30.19 -20.39 -15.49
C CYS A 235 31.27 -19.95 -14.48
N TRP A 236 31.14 -20.36 -13.21
CA TRP A 236 32.16 -20.07 -12.19
C TRP A 236 33.51 -20.70 -12.52
N ARG A 237 33.53 -22.00 -12.88
CA ARG A 237 34.74 -22.74 -13.26
C ARG A 237 35.41 -22.15 -14.51
N GLU A 238 34.64 -21.77 -15.54
CA GLU A 238 35.18 -21.07 -16.71
C GLU A 238 35.78 -19.70 -16.34
N SER A 239 35.17 -18.98 -15.40
CA SER A 239 35.72 -17.71 -14.92
C SER A 239 37.03 -17.90 -14.15
N GLU A 240 37.12 -18.93 -13.31
CA GLU A 240 38.35 -19.30 -12.58
C GLU A 240 39.46 -19.74 -13.52
N LYS A 241 39.10 -20.47 -14.60
CA LYS A 241 40.04 -20.88 -15.64
C LYS A 241 40.54 -19.70 -16.47
N ARG A 242 39.67 -18.72 -16.77
CA ARG A 242 40.04 -17.49 -17.51
C ARG A 242 40.87 -16.53 -16.66
N TYR A 243 40.63 -16.48 -15.34
CA TYR A 243 41.33 -15.61 -14.39
C TYR A 243 41.94 -16.42 -13.24
N PRO A 244 42.96 -17.27 -13.53
CA PRO A 244 43.54 -18.16 -12.54
C PRO A 244 44.23 -17.36 -11.43
N GLN A 245 44.00 -17.77 -10.18
CA GLN A 245 44.70 -17.22 -9.04
C GLN A 245 45.79 -18.20 -8.59
N PRO A 246 47.05 -17.76 -8.47
CA PRO A 246 48.12 -18.61 -7.96
C PRO A 246 47.85 -19.06 -6.52
N ARG A 247 48.24 -20.29 -6.22
CA ARG A 247 48.01 -20.93 -4.91
C ARG A 247 48.70 -20.17 -3.79
N GLY A 248 48.05 -20.06 -2.64
CA GLY A 248 48.62 -19.46 -1.42
C GLY A 248 48.67 -17.92 -1.40
N GLN A 249 48.16 -17.23 -2.43
CA GLN A 249 48.14 -15.77 -2.44
C GLN A 249 46.94 -15.18 -1.69
N LYS A 250 47.18 -14.04 -1.03
CA LYS A 250 46.13 -13.27 -0.33
C LYS A 250 45.14 -12.71 -1.35
N LYS A 251 43.84 -12.86 -1.08
CA LYS A 251 42.78 -12.17 -1.86
C LYS A 251 42.98 -10.65 -1.77
N LYS A 252 42.75 -9.95 -2.89
CA LYS A 252 42.90 -8.48 -2.97
C LYS A 252 42.02 -7.79 -1.92
N LYS A 253 42.60 -6.82 -1.20
CA LYS A 253 41.91 -6.04 -0.15
C LYS A 253 40.63 -5.39 -0.68
N VAL A 254 40.67 -4.85 -1.90
CA VAL A 254 39.52 -4.20 -2.56
C VAL A 254 38.30 -5.11 -2.64
N VAL A 255 38.48 -6.40 -3.00
CA VAL A 255 37.36 -7.35 -3.08
C VAL A 255 36.81 -7.67 -1.70
N LYS A 256 37.68 -7.83 -0.69
CA LYS A 256 37.27 -8.11 0.69
C LYS A 256 36.47 -6.95 1.30
N TYR A 257 37.00 -5.73 1.22
CA TYR A 257 36.34 -4.55 1.77
C TYR A 257 35.12 -4.13 0.94
N GLY A 258 35.14 -4.31 -0.38
CA GLY A 258 34.01 -4.02 -1.27
C GLY A 258 32.84 -4.95 -0.99
N MET A 259 33.02 -6.26 -1.15
CA MET A 259 31.94 -7.23 -0.95
C MET A 259 31.52 -7.31 0.53
N GLY A 260 32.47 -7.37 1.45
CA GLY A 260 32.17 -7.41 2.89
C GLY A 260 31.51 -6.11 3.38
N GLY A 261 32.01 -4.95 2.94
CA GLY A 261 31.41 -3.65 3.26
C GLY A 261 30.00 -3.51 2.71
N MET A 262 29.75 -3.94 1.47
CA MET A 262 28.42 -3.94 0.87
C MET A 262 27.43 -4.77 1.69
N ILE A 263 27.82 -5.98 2.13
CA ILE A 263 26.96 -6.85 2.96
C ILE A 263 26.68 -6.21 4.32
N ILE A 264 27.69 -5.61 4.97
CA ILE A 264 27.53 -4.94 6.27
C ILE A 264 26.57 -3.74 6.12
N VAL A 265 26.76 -2.90 5.11
CA VAL A 265 25.89 -1.75 4.86
C VAL A 265 24.45 -2.21 4.57
N LEU A 266 24.27 -3.25 3.74
CA LEU A 266 22.95 -3.82 3.46
C LEU A 266 22.24 -4.28 4.75
N LEU A 267 22.95 -4.98 5.64
CA LEU A 267 22.41 -5.47 6.91
C LEU A 267 22.03 -4.31 7.84
N ILE A 268 22.89 -3.27 7.93
CA ILE A 268 22.58 -2.05 8.71
C ILE A 268 21.34 -1.36 8.14
N CYS A 269 21.24 -1.22 6.82
CA CYS A 269 20.07 -0.62 6.17
C CYS A 269 18.80 -1.40 6.49
N ILE A 270 18.82 -2.74 6.40
CA ILE A 270 17.64 -3.57 6.73
C ILE A 270 17.14 -3.34 8.16
N VAL A 271 18.06 -3.18 9.13
CA VAL A 271 17.69 -2.98 10.54
C VAL A 271 17.28 -1.53 10.82
N TRP A 272 18.01 -0.54 10.31
CA TRP A 272 17.84 0.87 10.69
C TRP A 272 16.90 1.65 9.78
N PHE A 273 16.82 1.32 8.49
CA PHE A 273 15.99 2.07 7.54
C PHE A 273 14.51 2.09 7.95
N PRO A 274 13.88 0.98 8.39
CA PRO A 274 12.49 1.02 8.84
C PRO A 274 12.28 1.95 10.05
N LEU A 275 13.21 1.97 11.00
CA LEU A 275 13.12 2.85 12.18
C LEU A 275 13.20 4.33 11.79
N LEU A 276 14.15 4.68 10.92
CA LEU A 276 14.31 6.04 10.43
C LEU A 276 13.08 6.47 9.62
N PHE A 277 12.61 5.63 8.70
CA PHE A 277 11.44 5.88 7.89
C PHE A 277 10.19 6.16 8.74
N MET A 278 9.96 5.37 9.79
CA MET A 278 8.81 5.56 10.68
C MET A 278 8.89 6.87 11.50
N SER A 279 10.09 7.27 11.93
CA SER A 279 10.28 8.55 12.65
C SER A 279 10.01 9.77 11.75
N LEU A 280 10.38 9.67 10.47
CA LEU A 280 10.18 10.73 9.47
C LEU A 280 8.69 10.88 9.10
N ILE A 281 7.95 9.78 9.03
CA ILE A 281 6.51 9.81 8.72
C ILE A 281 5.73 10.65 9.73
N LYS A 282 5.96 10.43 11.04
CA LYS A 282 5.19 11.17 12.07
C LYS A 282 5.56 12.64 12.17
N SER A 283 6.82 12.98 11.88
CA SER A 283 7.32 14.35 12.01
C SER A 283 7.02 15.21 10.77
N VAL A 284 7.11 14.65 9.57
CA VAL A 284 6.99 15.39 8.30
C VAL A 284 5.60 15.27 7.67
N ALA A 285 4.92 14.13 7.84
CA ALA A 285 3.62 13.86 7.20
C ALA A 285 2.42 13.95 8.17
N GLY A 286 2.63 14.44 9.40
CA GLY A 286 1.54 14.65 10.35
C GLY A 286 0.55 15.70 9.84
N VAL A 287 -0.72 15.32 9.72
CA VAL A 287 -1.80 16.21 9.27
C VAL A 287 -2.40 16.93 10.48
N ILE A 288 -2.62 18.23 10.34
CA ILE A 288 -3.25 19.06 11.37
C ILE A 288 -4.75 18.75 11.37
N ASN A 289 -5.32 18.45 12.54
CA ASN A 289 -6.74 18.18 12.70
C ASN A 289 -7.35 19.11 13.75
N GLN A 290 -7.81 20.26 13.29
CA GLN A 290 -8.49 21.25 14.14
C GLN A 290 -9.87 20.71 14.56
N PRO A 291 -10.34 21.04 15.77
CA PRO A 291 -11.64 20.60 16.23
C PRO A 291 -12.74 21.29 15.42
N LEU A 292 -13.80 20.54 15.14
CA LEU A 292 -15.00 21.05 14.47
C LEU A 292 -15.99 21.63 15.49
N ASP A 293 -16.07 20.99 16.66
CA ASP A 293 -16.91 21.38 17.78
C ASP A 293 -16.13 21.19 19.09
N VAL A 294 -16.23 22.19 19.97
CA VAL A 294 -15.76 22.08 21.35
C VAL A 294 -16.93 22.38 22.27
N SER A 295 -17.43 21.35 22.94
CA SER A 295 -18.55 21.45 23.87
C SER A 295 -18.09 21.31 25.32
N VAL A 296 -18.67 22.15 26.17
CA VAL A 296 -18.41 22.18 27.61
C VAL A 296 -19.73 22.05 28.34
N THR A 297 -19.76 21.17 29.34
CA THR A 297 -20.90 20.94 30.20
C THR A 297 -20.49 21.05 31.66
N ILE A 298 -21.28 21.79 32.44
CA ILE A 298 -21.10 21.90 33.88
C ILE A 298 -22.34 21.36 34.56
N THR A 299 -22.15 20.37 35.43
CA THR A 299 -23.23 19.77 36.22
C THR A 299 -22.97 19.97 37.71
N LEU A 300 -24.05 20.16 38.45
CA LEU A 300 -24.04 20.23 39.90
C LEU A 300 -24.57 18.89 40.43
N GLY A 301 -23.71 18.07 41.01
CA GLY A 301 -24.03 16.70 41.41
C GLY A 301 -24.52 15.85 40.23
N GLY A 302 -25.50 14.99 40.51
CA GLY A 302 -26.17 14.15 39.50
C GLY A 302 -27.42 14.78 38.87
N TYR A 303 -27.61 16.10 39.01
CA TYR A 303 -28.76 16.80 38.45
C TYR A 303 -28.55 17.20 36.98
N GLN A 304 -29.60 17.71 36.35
CA GLN A 304 -29.53 18.24 35.00
C GLN A 304 -28.42 19.29 34.89
N PRO A 305 -27.59 19.27 33.81
CA PRO A 305 -26.53 20.24 33.59
C PRO A 305 -27.04 21.67 33.74
N ILE A 306 -26.31 22.48 34.51
CA ILE A 306 -26.64 23.89 34.68
C ILE A 306 -26.22 24.69 33.45
N PHE A 307 -25.15 24.26 32.78
CA PHE A 307 -24.60 24.94 31.63
C PHE A 307 -24.17 23.94 30.57
N THR A 308 -24.61 24.19 29.35
CA THR A 308 -24.18 23.47 28.14
C THR A 308 -23.90 24.51 27.06
N MET A 309 -22.70 24.45 26.50
CA MET A 309 -22.28 25.35 25.42
C MET A 309 -21.40 24.58 24.45
N SER A 310 -21.56 24.88 23.16
CA SER A 310 -20.81 24.30 22.06
C SER A 310 -20.26 25.43 21.20
N ALA A 311 -18.93 25.49 21.07
CA ALA A 311 -18.25 26.44 20.20
C ALA A 311 -17.99 25.80 18.83
N GLN A 312 -18.48 26.45 17.77
CA GLN A 312 -18.33 25.98 16.38
C GLN A 312 -17.79 27.08 15.46
N GLN A 313 -17.09 26.67 14.40
CA GLN A 313 -16.64 27.51 13.28
C GLN A 313 -16.04 28.85 13.73
N SER A 314 -16.81 29.94 13.68
CA SER A 314 -16.36 31.31 13.99
C SER A 314 -15.90 31.52 15.45
N GLN A 315 -16.40 30.70 16.38
CA GLN A 315 -16.02 30.71 17.78
C GLN A 315 -14.69 29.96 18.04
N LEU A 316 -14.24 29.14 17.09
CA LEU A 316 -12.97 28.43 17.14
C LEU A 316 -11.91 29.25 16.41
N LYS A 317 -11.01 29.87 17.16
CA LYS A 317 -9.96 30.74 16.64
C LYS A 317 -8.61 30.06 16.71
N VAL A 318 -7.91 30.01 15.58
CA VAL A 318 -6.50 29.60 15.55
C VAL A 318 -5.67 30.66 16.28
N MET A 319 -4.62 30.23 16.98
CA MET A 319 -3.77 31.14 17.76
C MET A 319 -2.97 32.09 16.86
N ASP A 320 -3.10 33.41 17.09
CA ASP A 320 -2.34 34.43 16.37
C ASP A 320 -0.83 34.33 16.64
N GLN A 321 0.01 34.60 15.63
CA GLN A 321 1.47 34.58 15.74
C GLN A 321 2.05 35.41 16.91
N PRO A 322 1.68 36.69 17.13
CA PRO A 322 2.20 37.46 18.26
C PRO A 322 1.82 36.88 19.62
N LYS A 323 0.63 36.28 19.73
CA LYS A 323 0.14 35.65 20.96
C LYS A 323 0.85 34.33 21.21
N PHE A 324 1.08 33.53 20.17
CA PHE A 324 1.88 32.32 20.22
C PHE A 324 3.32 32.62 20.67
N ASN A 325 3.96 33.66 20.12
CA ASN A 325 5.30 34.07 20.52
C ASN A 325 5.37 34.52 22.00
N LYS A 326 4.30 35.16 22.51
CA LYS A 326 4.19 35.49 23.94
C LYS A 326 4.06 34.22 24.80
N PHE A 327 3.34 33.22 24.30
CA PHE A 327 3.15 31.93 24.97
C PHE A 327 4.45 31.11 25.04
N MET A 328 5.23 31.10 23.94
CA MET A 328 6.53 30.42 23.86
C MET A 328 7.52 30.86 24.94
N LYS A 329 7.48 32.13 25.37
CA LYS A 329 8.39 32.66 26.41
C LYS A 329 8.18 32.04 27.79
N GLY A 330 7.00 31.46 28.06
CA GLY A 330 6.64 30.92 29.38
C GLY A 330 6.82 29.41 29.54
N ALA A 331 6.81 28.63 28.44
CA ALA A 331 6.79 27.16 28.50
C ALA A 331 7.46 26.50 27.26
N MET A 332 8.73 26.82 26.99
CA MET A 332 9.44 26.38 25.78
C MET A 332 9.40 24.87 25.53
N GLN A 333 9.72 24.03 26.52
CA GLN A 333 9.91 22.58 26.30
C GLN A 333 8.63 21.84 25.87
N PHE A 334 7.45 22.27 26.31
CA PHE A 334 6.20 21.62 25.90
C PHE A 334 5.74 22.14 24.53
N LEU A 335 5.90 23.44 24.30
CA LEU A 335 5.40 24.11 23.11
C LEU A 335 6.24 23.88 21.86
N GLU A 336 7.49 23.42 21.99
CA GLU A 336 8.32 23.02 20.85
C GLU A 336 7.69 21.92 19.99
N ASN A 337 6.80 21.10 20.56
CA ASN A 337 6.11 20.03 19.83
C ASN A 337 4.87 20.50 19.06
N TYR A 338 4.46 21.75 19.24
CA TYR A 338 3.22 22.29 18.67
C TYR A 338 3.50 23.51 17.81
N GLU A 339 2.86 23.56 16.65
CA GLU A 339 2.82 24.76 15.83
C GLU A 339 1.60 25.62 16.22
N LYS A 340 1.58 26.87 15.76
CA LYS A 340 0.45 27.78 16.01
C LYS A 340 -0.89 27.22 15.52
N GLU A 341 -0.85 26.42 14.46
CA GLU A 341 -2.03 25.86 13.77
C GLU A 341 -2.61 24.65 14.52
N ASP A 342 -1.79 24.02 15.37
CA ASP A 342 -2.20 22.92 16.25
C ASP A 342 -2.98 23.44 17.47
N ILE A 343 -2.85 24.73 17.79
CA ILE A 343 -3.47 25.37 18.94
C ILE A 343 -4.72 26.12 18.51
N THR A 344 -5.86 25.64 18.98
CA THR A 344 -7.17 26.26 18.75
C THR A 344 -7.72 26.81 20.06
N VAL A 345 -8.21 28.04 20.04
CA VAL A 345 -8.88 28.68 21.16
C VAL A 345 -10.38 28.66 20.89
N ALA A 346 -11.13 27.99 21.77
CA ALA A 346 -12.59 27.93 21.72
C ALA A 346 -13.19 29.04 22.58
N GLU A 347 -13.82 30.02 21.95
CA GLU A 347 -14.58 31.09 22.60
C GLU A 347 -16.01 30.62 22.84
N LEU A 348 -16.35 30.38 24.11
CA LEU A 348 -17.64 29.85 24.53
C LEU A 348 -18.47 30.99 25.11
N GLU A 349 -19.67 31.22 24.61
CA GLU A 349 -20.52 32.30 25.13
C GLU A 349 -20.92 32.05 26.59
N GLY A 350 -21.15 33.13 27.35
CA GLY A 350 -21.44 33.03 28.78
C GLY A 350 -22.84 32.51 29.10
N ASN A 351 -23.82 32.69 28.21
CA ASN A 351 -25.19 32.21 28.40
C ASN A 351 -25.30 30.75 27.98
N SER A 352 -25.97 29.89 28.75
CA SER A 352 -26.23 28.50 28.35
C SER A 352 -27.09 28.42 27.07
N ASN A 353 -26.77 27.50 26.15
CA ASN A 353 -27.54 27.28 24.92
C ASN A 353 -28.92 26.67 25.19
N SER A 354 -29.06 25.90 26.28
CA SER A 354 -30.33 25.31 26.70
C SER A 354 -30.87 25.97 27.97
N LEU A 355 -32.21 26.10 28.03
CA LEU A 355 -32.94 26.45 29.24
C LEU A 355 -32.75 25.37 30.32
N TRP A 356 -32.80 25.76 31.58
CA TRP A 356 -32.65 24.86 32.72
C TRP A 356 -34.01 24.29 33.13
N THR A 357 -34.39 23.16 32.52
CA THR A 357 -35.70 22.52 32.67
C THR A 357 -35.75 21.48 33.81
N ILE A 358 -35.13 21.78 34.94
CA ILE A 358 -35.13 20.86 36.10
C ILE A 358 -36.55 20.71 36.66
N SER A 359 -36.94 19.49 37.07
CA SER A 359 -38.25 19.28 37.69
C SER A 359 -38.36 20.04 39.03
N PRO A 360 -39.51 20.63 39.37
CA PRO A 360 -39.66 21.33 40.66
C PRO A 360 -39.30 20.49 41.90
N PRO A 361 -39.64 19.18 41.98
CA PRO A 361 -39.18 18.32 43.06
C PRO A 361 -37.67 18.15 43.10
N SER A 362 -37.03 17.95 41.94
CA SER A 362 -35.56 17.87 41.86
C SER A 362 -34.89 19.18 42.27
N LYS A 363 -35.50 20.33 41.94
CA LYS A 363 -35.02 21.66 42.34
C LYS A 363 -35.09 21.83 43.86
N GLN A 364 -36.19 21.44 44.50
CA GLN A 364 -36.31 21.46 45.97
C GLN A 364 -35.29 20.55 46.65
N LYS A 365 -35.16 19.31 46.16
CA LYS A 365 -34.17 18.34 46.67
C LYS A 365 -32.74 18.86 46.53
N MET A 366 -32.41 19.49 45.39
CA MET A 366 -31.11 20.10 45.16
C MET A 366 -30.81 21.22 46.17
N ILE A 367 -31.81 22.05 46.51
CA ILE A 367 -31.68 23.11 47.52
C ILE A 367 -31.44 22.49 48.91
N GLU A 368 -32.20 21.45 49.28
CA GLU A 368 -32.04 20.74 50.55
C GLU A 368 -30.63 20.12 50.68
N GLU A 369 -30.16 19.42 49.64
CA GLU A 369 -28.82 18.83 49.60
C GLU A 369 -27.70 19.87 49.61
N LEU A 370 -27.88 21.04 48.99
CA LEU A 370 -26.91 22.13 49.06
C LEU A 370 -26.84 22.77 50.45
N MET A 371 -27.94 22.76 51.21
CA MET A 371 -28.02 23.35 52.55
C MET A 371 -27.56 22.40 53.66
N ASP A 372 -27.66 21.09 53.43
CA ASP A 372 -27.19 20.07 54.38
C ASP A 372 -25.66 20.09 54.54
N PRO A 373 -25.12 20.42 55.74
CA PRO A 373 -23.68 20.45 55.97
C PRO A 373 -23.02 19.05 55.95
N ASN A 374 -23.79 17.97 56.14
CA ASN A 374 -23.26 16.61 56.25
C ASN A 374 -23.11 15.92 54.88
N SER A 375 -23.88 16.35 53.88
CA SER A 375 -23.76 15.85 52.50
C SER A 375 -22.56 16.48 51.78
N SER A 376 -21.83 15.70 50.98
CA SER A 376 -20.80 16.22 50.07
C SER A 376 -21.42 16.49 48.70
N PHE A 377 -21.36 17.73 48.24
CA PHE A 377 -21.90 18.13 46.93
C PHE A 377 -20.76 18.49 45.98
N SER A 378 -20.71 17.91 44.79
CA SER A 378 -19.64 18.12 43.81
C SER A 378 -20.13 18.85 42.55
N VAL A 379 -19.23 19.60 41.92
CA VAL A 379 -19.41 20.10 40.55
C VAL A 379 -18.62 19.20 39.62
N VAL A 380 -19.24 18.80 38.51
CA VAL A 380 -18.55 18.07 37.45
C VAL A 380 -18.43 18.98 36.23
N PHE A 381 -17.20 19.23 35.82
CA PHE A 381 -16.85 19.91 34.58
C PHE A 381 -16.49 18.85 33.54
N SER A 382 -17.14 18.86 32.38
CA SER A 382 -16.90 17.92 31.29
C SER A 382 -16.68 18.70 30.00
N TRP A 383 -15.76 18.21 29.17
CA TRP A 383 -15.54 18.76 27.83
C TRP A 383 -15.54 17.63 26.79
N SER A 384 -15.96 17.98 25.59
CA SER A 384 -16.01 17.10 24.44
C SER A 384 -15.49 17.85 23.22
N ILE A 385 -14.56 17.23 22.51
CA ILE A 385 -13.88 17.81 21.36
C ILE A 385 -14.14 16.89 20.16
N GLN A 386 -14.94 17.37 19.21
CA GLN A 386 -15.23 16.65 17.97
C GLN A 386 -14.22 17.03 16.90
N ARG A 387 -13.68 16.05 16.20
CA ARG A 387 -12.68 16.22 15.15
C ARG A 387 -13.12 15.56 13.85
N ASN A 388 -12.45 15.91 12.77
CA ASN A 388 -12.72 15.29 11.49
C ASN A 388 -12.05 13.91 11.40
N MET A 389 -12.83 12.84 11.28
CA MET A 389 -12.32 11.48 11.13
C MET A 389 -11.60 11.28 9.78
N SER A 390 -12.07 11.96 8.72
CA SER A 390 -11.49 11.81 7.36
C SER A 390 -10.01 12.19 7.28
N LEU A 391 -9.50 12.98 8.22
CA LEU A 391 -8.09 13.38 8.30
C LEU A 391 -7.18 12.34 8.99
N GLY A 392 -7.71 11.20 9.44
CA GLY A 392 -6.92 10.11 10.03
C GLY A 392 -6.87 10.09 11.55
N ALA A 393 -7.86 10.69 12.23
CA ALA A 393 -7.99 10.58 13.69
C ALA A 393 -8.38 9.15 14.11
N LYS A 394 -7.85 8.68 15.25
CA LYS A 394 -8.21 7.35 15.81
C LYS A 394 -9.60 7.35 16.43
N ALA A 395 -10.02 8.48 17.02
CA ALA A 395 -11.36 8.68 17.56
C ALA A 395 -11.90 10.05 17.13
N GLU A 396 -13.17 10.08 16.71
CA GLU A 396 -13.86 11.33 16.32
C GLU A 396 -14.01 12.27 17.52
N ILE A 397 -14.35 11.73 18.68
CA ILE A 397 -14.65 12.50 19.89
C ILE A 397 -13.58 12.21 20.95
N ALA A 398 -12.97 13.27 21.48
CA ALA A 398 -12.12 13.23 22.66
C ALA A 398 -12.84 13.87 23.85
N THR A 399 -13.06 13.12 24.92
CA THR A 399 -13.82 13.57 26.10
C THR A 399 -13.09 13.24 27.39
N ASP A 400 -13.24 14.10 28.39
CA ASP A 400 -12.87 13.81 29.78
C ASP A 400 -13.67 14.73 30.73
N LYS A 401 -13.64 14.41 32.03
CA LYS A 401 -14.37 15.12 33.06
C LYS A 401 -13.58 15.25 34.35
N LEU A 402 -13.77 16.37 35.05
CA LEU A 402 -13.20 16.65 36.36
C LEU A 402 -14.31 16.89 37.37
N SER A 403 -14.18 16.29 38.55
CA SER A 403 -15.13 16.45 39.65
C SER A 403 -14.48 17.16 40.83
N PHE A 404 -15.10 18.25 41.29
CA PHE A 404 -14.59 19.06 42.39
C PHE A 404 -15.63 19.16 43.52
N PRO A 405 -15.24 18.97 44.80
CA PRO A 405 -16.14 19.19 45.92
C PRO A 405 -16.39 20.69 46.14
N LEU A 406 -17.64 21.09 46.38
CA LEU A 406 -17.99 22.48 46.68
C LEU A 406 -17.79 22.81 48.17
N LYS A 407 -17.26 24.01 48.44
CA LYS A 407 -17.14 24.55 49.81
C LYS A 407 -18.54 24.86 50.36
N ASN A 408 -18.72 24.73 51.68
CA ASN A 408 -20.02 24.99 52.32
C ASN A 408 -20.52 26.43 52.12
N ILE A 409 -19.63 27.41 52.03
CA ILE A 409 -19.98 28.81 51.76
C ILE A 409 -20.60 28.96 50.37
N THR A 410 -19.93 28.42 49.34
CA THR A 410 -20.40 28.45 47.95
C THR A 410 -21.69 27.67 47.77
N ARG A 411 -21.87 26.55 48.48
CA ARG A 411 -23.11 25.76 48.42
C ARG A 411 -24.32 26.56 48.92
N LYS A 412 -24.18 27.21 50.09
CA LYS A 412 -25.24 28.05 50.67
C LYS A 412 -25.59 29.24 49.77
N SER A 413 -24.62 29.86 49.11
CA SER A 413 -24.90 30.97 48.18
C SER A 413 -25.61 30.48 46.92
N ILE A 414 -25.23 29.31 46.37
CA ILE A 414 -25.92 28.71 45.21
C ILE A 414 -27.35 28.33 45.58
N ALA A 415 -27.56 27.71 46.75
CA ALA A 415 -28.90 27.35 47.24
C ALA A 415 -29.81 28.59 47.37
N LYS A 416 -29.30 29.69 47.94
CA LYS A 416 -30.04 30.96 48.04
C LYS A 416 -30.37 31.55 46.67
N MET A 417 -29.47 31.44 45.70
CA MET A 417 -29.70 31.89 44.32
C MET A 417 -30.83 31.09 43.66
N ILE A 418 -30.81 29.76 43.77
CA ILE A 418 -31.82 28.86 43.19
C ILE A 418 -33.19 29.06 43.86
N ALA A 419 -33.23 29.23 45.19
CA ALA A 419 -34.47 29.43 45.95
C ALA A 419 -35.18 30.75 45.59
N GLY A 420 -34.43 31.82 45.33
CA GLY A 420 -34.99 33.06 44.79
C GLY A 420 -35.82 33.92 45.76
N ASN A 421 -35.86 33.59 47.05
CA ASN A 421 -36.71 34.27 48.05
C ASN A 421 -36.31 35.74 48.32
N ASN A 422 -35.05 36.10 48.07
CA ASN A 422 -34.52 37.46 48.26
C ASN A 422 -34.06 38.04 46.92
N THR A 423 -34.58 39.21 46.56
CA THR A 423 -34.33 39.90 45.28
C THR A 423 -32.90 40.41 45.11
N GLU A 424 -32.21 40.77 46.20
CA GLU A 424 -30.81 41.22 46.15
C GLU A 424 -29.81 40.06 46.05
N SER A 425 -30.00 38.99 46.86
CA SER A 425 -29.06 37.85 46.87
C SER A 425 -29.17 36.94 45.65
N SER A 426 -30.26 37.02 44.90
CA SER A 426 -30.44 36.29 43.63
C SER A 426 -29.73 36.96 42.46
N ARG A 427 -29.34 38.24 42.58
CA ARG A 427 -28.65 39.01 41.52
C ARG A 427 -27.14 39.03 41.66
N THR A 428 -26.58 38.58 42.78
CA THR A 428 -25.13 38.53 42.99
C THR A 428 -24.53 37.25 42.39
N PRO A 429 -23.53 37.35 41.48
CA PRO A 429 -22.92 36.17 40.89
C PRO A 429 -22.01 35.46 41.93
N VAL A 430 -22.05 34.13 41.95
CA VAL A 430 -21.28 33.30 42.90
C VAL A 430 -20.00 32.83 42.22
N THR A 431 -18.85 33.07 42.86
CA THR A 431 -17.56 32.58 42.36
C THR A 431 -17.27 31.19 42.90
N ILE A 432 -16.93 30.26 42.01
CA ILE A 432 -16.42 28.94 42.35
C ILE A 432 -14.95 28.88 41.95
N GLU A 433 -14.11 28.56 42.92
CA GLU A 433 -12.65 28.60 42.77
C GLU A 433 -12.11 27.29 42.19
N LYS A 434 -11.09 27.39 41.32
CA LYS A 434 -10.27 26.27 40.85
C LYS A 434 -11.02 25.11 40.18
N ILE A 435 -11.96 25.42 39.28
CA ILE A 435 -12.73 24.40 38.54
C ILE A 435 -12.36 24.31 37.07
N TYR A 436 -11.97 25.43 36.45
CA TYR A 436 -11.87 25.49 34.99
C TYR A 436 -10.44 25.21 34.50
N PRO A 437 -10.19 24.08 33.81
CA PRO A 437 -8.91 23.84 33.15
C PRO A 437 -8.82 24.71 31.91
N TYR A 438 -7.91 25.67 31.90
CA TYR A 438 -7.77 26.60 30.79
C TYR A 438 -7.05 25.99 29.57
N TYR A 439 -6.15 25.02 29.80
CA TYR A 439 -5.37 24.33 28.76
C TYR A 439 -5.69 22.83 28.74
N VAL A 440 -6.14 22.34 27.59
CA VAL A 440 -6.52 20.94 27.37
C VAL A 440 -5.78 20.40 26.15
N LYS A 441 -5.30 19.15 26.26
CA LYS A 441 -4.72 18.42 25.14
C LYS A 441 -5.77 17.50 24.51
N ALA A 442 -5.86 17.53 23.19
CA ALA A 442 -6.68 16.68 22.35
C ALA A 442 -5.78 15.73 21.54
N PRO A 443 -5.35 14.60 22.14
CA PRO A 443 -4.58 13.57 21.44
C PRO A 443 -5.48 12.79 20.47
N SER A 444 -4.93 12.10 19.46
CA SER A 444 -5.70 11.41 18.39
C SER A 444 -6.71 10.35 18.90
N ASP A 445 -6.51 9.83 20.10
CA ASP A 445 -7.42 8.91 20.79
C ASP A 445 -8.60 9.63 21.47
N SER A 446 -9.48 8.87 22.12
CA SER A 446 -10.70 9.38 22.75
C SER A 446 -10.47 10.08 24.10
N ASN A 447 -9.25 10.01 24.65
CA ASN A 447 -8.95 10.48 26.00
C ASN A 447 -8.28 11.86 25.97
N SER A 448 -9.06 12.91 26.18
CA SER A 448 -8.52 14.27 26.33
C SER A 448 -8.08 14.51 27.77
N LYS A 449 -7.01 15.28 28.01
CA LYS A 449 -6.56 15.58 29.39
C LYS A 449 -6.11 17.04 29.54
N PRO A 450 -6.29 17.65 30.73
CA PRO A 450 -5.72 18.95 31.02
C PRO A 450 -4.19 18.90 31.07
N ILE A 451 -3.53 19.95 30.60
CA ILE A 451 -2.06 19.99 30.48
C ILE A 451 -1.45 20.43 31.81
N LYS A 452 -1.03 19.46 32.62
CA LYS A 452 -0.43 19.70 33.95
C LYS A 452 0.87 20.51 33.89
N GLN A 453 1.62 20.43 32.77
CA GLN A 453 2.87 21.16 32.55
C GLN A 453 2.66 22.68 32.40
N LEU A 454 1.51 23.10 31.87
CA LEU A 454 1.17 24.52 31.68
C LEU A 454 0.38 25.08 32.86
N LEU A 455 -0.51 24.26 33.43
CA LEU A 455 -1.31 24.65 34.58
C LEU A 455 -1.45 23.46 35.52
N SER A 456 -0.86 23.58 36.71
CA SER A 456 -1.10 22.64 37.80
C SER A 456 -2.57 22.65 38.21
N GLU A 457 -3.11 21.51 38.63
CA GLU A 457 -4.51 21.37 39.08
C GLU A 457 -4.85 22.35 40.23
N ASN A 458 -3.85 22.74 41.01
CA ASN A 458 -4.01 23.72 42.09
C ASN A 458 -4.24 25.16 41.59
N ASN A 459 -4.06 25.42 40.29
CA ASN A 459 -4.10 26.73 39.66
C ASN A 459 -5.18 26.83 38.58
N PHE A 460 -6.17 25.94 38.57
CA PHE A 460 -7.33 26.10 37.69
C PHE A 460 -8.04 27.44 37.90
N MET A 461 -8.66 27.94 36.83
CA MET A 461 -9.30 29.25 36.83
C MET A 461 -10.60 29.22 37.62
N ASN A 462 -10.98 30.38 38.14
CA ASN A 462 -12.23 30.58 38.85
C ASN A 462 -13.34 30.89 37.84
N ILE A 463 -14.56 30.42 38.12
CA ILE A 463 -15.76 30.73 37.33
C ILE A 463 -16.77 31.44 38.22
N THR A 464 -17.45 32.42 37.65
CA THR A 464 -18.60 33.09 38.26
C THR A 464 -19.88 32.54 37.65
N ILE A 465 -20.85 32.18 38.48
CA ILE A 465 -22.13 31.61 38.05
C ILE A 465 -23.29 32.50 38.52
N ILE A 466 -24.28 32.71 37.65
CA ILE A 466 -25.50 33.45 37.98
C ILE A 466 -26.71 32.79 37.29
N LEU A 467 -27.83 32.75 38.00
CA LEU A 467 -29.09 32.24 37.47
C LEU A 467 -29.92 33.43 36.94
N SER A 468 -30.14 33.45 35.64
CA SER A 468 -31.02 34.41 34.98
C SER A 468 -32.44 33.87 34.88
N ARG A 469 -33.41 34.74 35.10
CA ARG A 469 -34.85 34.44 35.02
C ARG A 469 -35.52 35.46 34.13
N ASP A 470 -36.34 35.01 33.21
CA ASP A 470 -37.21 35.90 32.45
C ASP A 470 -38.55 36.06 33.18
N ASN A 471 -38.89 37.29 33.54
CA ASN A 471 -40.18 37.67 34.14
C ASN A 471 -41.13 38.31 33.11
N THR A 472 -40.70 38.50 31.85
CA THR A 472 -41.46 39.21 30.82
C THR A 472 -42.44 38.31 30.09
N THR A 473 -42.11 37.03 29.95
CA THR A 473 -42.99 36.00 29.39
C THR A 473 -43.74 35.29 30.52
N LYS A 474 -45.02 34.91 30.33
CA LYS A 474 -45.81 34.14 31.34
C LYS A 474 -45.24 32.74 31.63
N SER A 475 -44.13 32.37 31.00
CA SER A 475 -43.36 31.16 31.22
C SER A 475 -42.21 31.45 32.18
N ASN A 476 -42.13 30.70 33.28
CA ASN A 476 -41.00 30.74 34.22
C ASN A 476 -39.74 30.11 33.59
N SER A 477 -39.14 30.79 32.62
CA SER A 477 -37.94 30.34 31.93
C SER A 477 -36.69 30.78 32.70
N GLU A 478 -35.90 29.80 33.14
CA GLU A 478 -34.62 30.02 33.84
C GLU A 478 -33.45 29.46 33.02
N TRP A 479 -32.31 30.16 33.01
CA TRP A 479 -31.06 29.67 32.43
C TRP A 479 -29.86 30.17 33.22
N TRP A 480 -28.75 29.43 33.16
CA TRP A 480 -27.52 29.83 33.82
C TRP A 480 -26.61 30.62 32.91
N VAL A 481 -25.90 31.57 33.50
CA VAL A 481 -24.87 32.37 32.86
C VAL A 481 -23.57 32.17 33.63
N LEU A 482 -22.51 31.85 32.90
CA LEU A 482 -21.17 31.66 33.41
C LEU A 482 -20.24 32.76 32.89
N ASN A 483 -19.26 33.13 33.72
CA ASN A 483 -18.21 34.04 33.34
C ASN A 483 -16.86 33.60 33.91
N LEU A 484 -15.83 33.58 33.07
CA LEU A 484 -14.48 33.22 33.50
C LEU A 484 -13.85 34.39 34.27
N THR A 485 -13.42 34.14 35.50
CA THR A 485 -12.76 35.14 36.35
C THR A 485 -11.25 35.12 36.04
N GLY A 486 -10.84 35.74 34.93
CA GLY A 486 -9.44 35.78 34.50
C GLY A 486 -9.21 36.59 33.22
N ASN A 487 -7.93 36.85 32.90
CA ASN A 487 -7.55 37.53 31.66
C ASN A 487 -7.66 36.54 30.48
N ARG A 488 -8.74 36.68 29.71
CA ARG A 488 -8.91 35.97 28.43
C ARG A 488 -7.90 36.44 27.38
N ILE A 489 -7.55 35.54 26.46
CA ILE A 489 -6.65 35.80 25.33
C ILE A 489 -7.38 36.61 24.27
N TYR A 490 -8.67 36.33 24.02
CA TYR A 490 -9.54 37.10 23.14
C TYR A 490 -10.68 37.75 23.95
N ASN A 491 -11.11 38.96 23.56
CA ASN A 491 -12.27 39.68 24.12
C ASN A 491 -12.35 39.75 25.66
N GLN A 492 -11.47 40.56 26.26
CA GLN A 492 -11.35 40.70 27.73
C GLN A 492 -12.61 41.25 28.43
N HIS A 493 -13.54 41.91 27.72
CA HIS A 493 -14.68 42.62 28.31
C HIS A 493 -16.05 41.92 28.17
N ALA A 494 -16.16 40.82 27.40
CA ALA A 494 -17.45 40.14 27.20
C ALA A 494 -17.83 39.22 28.39
N GLN A 495 -19.05 38.75 28.55
CA GLN A 495 -19.32 37.62 29.47
C GLN A 495 -19.18 36.31 28.70
N ALA A 496 -18.03 35.63 28.85
CA ALA A 496 -17.72 34.43 28.06
C ALA A 496 -16.69 33.54 28.78
N LEU A 497 -16.64 32.27 28.37
CA LEU A 497 -15.62 31.28 28.71
C LEU A 497 -14.65 31.11 27.54
N GLU A 498 -13.44 30.64 27.80
CA GLU A 498 -12.41 30.45 26.76
C GLU A 498 -11.57 29.22 27.08
N LEU A 499 -11.51 28.26 26.17
CA LEU A 499 -10.75 27.01 26.33
C LEU A 499 -9.65 26.92 25.28
N VAL A 500 -8.40 26.71 25.70
CA VAL A 500 -7.28 26.51 24.78
C VAL A 500 -7.04 25.02 24.58
N VAL A 501 -7.21 24.56 23.34
CA VAL A 501 -7.08 23.15 22.94
C VAL A 501 -5.80 22.97 22.11
N PHE A 502 -4.94 22.05 22.56
CA PHE A 502 -3.75 21.61 21.85
C PHE A 502 -4.05 20.31 21.11
N ASN A 503 -4.14 20.36 19.78
CA ASN A 503 -4.40 19.19 18.96
C ASN A 503 -3.10 18.49 18.61
N ASP A 504 -3.03 17.17 18.85
CA ASP A 504 -1.92 16.39 18.31
C ASP A 504 -2.14 16.12 16.82
N LYS A 505 -1.08 16.28 16.02
CA LYS A 505 -1.10 15.91 14.60
C LYS A 505 -1.46 14.43 14.45
N VAL A 506 -2.31 14.14 13.46
CA VAL A 506 -2.76 12.79 13.15
C VAL A 506 -1.95 12.22 12.00
N SER A 507 -1.79 10.89 11.97
CA SER A 507 -1.17 10.24 10.82
C SER A 507 -2.15 10.25 9.64
N PRO A 508 -1.68 10.44 8.39
CA PRO A 508 -2.54 10.38 7.22
C PRO A 508 -3.36 9.07 7.21
N PRO A 509 -4.61 9.10 6.72
CA PRO A 509 -5.49 7.92 6.71
C PRO A 509 -4.87 6.72 5.96
N SER A 510 -4.09 6.98 4.90
CA SER A 510 -3.34 5.94 4.15
C SER A 510 -2.32 5.16 5.00
N LEU A 511 -1.91 5.71 6.14
CA LEU A 511 -0.97 5.09 7.08
C LEU A 511 -1.65 4.72 8.41
N GLY A 512 -2.99 4.83 8.50
CA GLY A 512 -3.78 4.48 9.69
C GLY A 512 -3.60 3.02 10.12
N PHE A 513 -3.38 2.11 9.17
CA PHE A 513 -3.06 0.70 9.44
C PHE A 513 -1.81 0.52 10.32
N LEU A 514 -0.79 1.37 10.14
CA LEU A 514 0.45 1.33 10.95
C LEU A 514 0.22 1.84 12.37
N ALA A 515 -0.73 2.76 12.56
CA ALA A 515 -1.08 3.30 13.87
C ALA A 515 -1.89 2.30 14.73
N GLY A 516 -2.61 1.36 14.11
CA GLY A 516 -3.46 0.36 14.77
C GLY A 516 -2.71 -0.85 15.35
N TYR A 517 -1.76 -1.43 14.61
CA TYR A 517 -1.09 -2.69 14.97
C TYR A 517 0.19 -2.55 15.82
N GLY A 518 0.55 -1.34 16.21
CA GLY A 518 1.76 -1.06 16.96
C GLY A 518 2.99 -1.14 16.05
N ILE A 519 3.53 0.03 15.68
CA ILE A 519 4.67 0.20 14.77
C ILE A 519 5.87 -0.68 15.16
N MET A 520 6.11 -0.87 16.45
CA MET A 520 7.20 -1.73 16.95
C MET A 520 6.96 -3.23 16.68
N GLY A 521 5.72 -3.69 16.68
CA GLY A 521 5.37 -5.08 16.36
C GLY A 521 5.60 -5.40 14.89
N LEU A 522 5.18 -4.51 13.99
CA LEU A 522 5.43 -4.64 12.55
C LEU A 522 6.92 -4.52 12.21
N TYR A 523 7.64 -3.62 12.88
CA TYR A 523 9.09 -3.54 12.77
C TYR A 523 9.76 -4.86 13.19
N ALA A 524 9.43 -5.38 14.38
CA ALA A 524 10.01 -6.60 14.90
C ALA A 524 9.70 -7.80 13.99
N SER A 525 8.48 -7.92 13.45
CA SER A 525 8.13 -9.02 12.57
C SER A 525 8.91 -8.98 11.26
N VAL A 526 9.01 -7.82 10.60
CA VAL A 526 9.77 -7.67 9.34
C VAL A 526 11.24 -7.99 9.56
N VAL A 527 11.86 -7.45 10.63
CA VAL A 527 13.27 -7.69 10.93
C VAL A 527 13.53 -9.16 11.27
N LEU A 528 12.65 -9.81 12.03
CA LEU A 528 12.79 -11.24 12.36
C LEU A 528 12.64 -12.13 11.12
N VAL A 529 11.69 -11.83 10.23
CA VAL A 529 11.49 -12.57 8.99
C VAL A 529 12.70 -12.42 8.06
N ILE A 530 13.17 -11.19 7.83
CA ILE A 530 14.37 -10.96 7.01
C ILE A 530 15.59 -11.61 7.67
N GLY A 531 15.73 -11.51 8.99
CA GLY A 531 16.79 -12.15 9.75
C GLY A 531 16.80 -13.67 9.59
N LYS A 532 15.62 -14.31 9.54
CA LYS A 532 15.50 -15.74 9.25
C LYS A 532 16.01 -16.09 7.85
N PHE A 533 15.61 -15.34 6.82
CA PHE A 533 16.11 -15.55 5.45
C PHE A 533 17.61 -15.33 5.33
N VAL A 534 18.15 -14.27 5.94
CA VAL A 534 19.60 -14.03 6.01
C VAL A 534 20.30 -15.21 6.68
N ARG A 535 19.73 -15.75 7.76
CA ARG A 535 20.28 -16.92 8.45
C ARG A 535 20.32 -18.16 7.54
N GLU A 536 19.29 -18.42 6.75
CA GLU A 536 19.27 -19.55 5.79
C GLU A 536 20.42 -19.49 4.77
N PHE A 537 20.85 -18.30 4.35
CA PHE A 537 22.03 -18.16 3.48
C PHE A 537 23.35 -18.54 4.16
N PHE A 538 23.48 -18.38 5.48
CA PHE A 538 24.70 -18.71 6.22
C PHE A 538 24.66 -20.11 6.87
N SER A 539 23.47 -20.59 7.25
CA SER A 539 23.26 -21.89 7.89
C SER A 539 22.66 -22.87 6.89
N GLY A 540 23.48 -23.79 6.38
CA GLY A 540 23.03 -24.82 5.42
C GLY A 540 24.07 -25.15 4.34
N ILE A 541 25.07 -24.28 4.16
CA ILE A 541 26.13 -24.45 3.15
C ILE A 541 26.84 -25.80 3.27
N SER A 542 27.03 -26.32 4.50
CA SER A 542 27.70 -27.61 4.71
C SER A 542 27.00 -28.80 4.03
N HIS A 543 25.67 -28.78 3.92
CA HIS A 543 24.92 -29.85 3.28
C HIS A 543 24.99 -29.78 1.76
N SER A 544 25.16 -28.59 1.18
CA SER A 544 25.23 -28.39 -0.27
C SER A 544 26.64 -28.57 -0.85
N ILE A 545 27.69 -28.68 -0.02
CA ILE A 545 29.10 -28.85 -0.47
C ILE A 545 29.25 -29.97 -1.51
N MET A 546 28.57 -31.12 -1.30
CA MET A 546 28.68 -32.27 -2.20
C MET A 546 28.17 -31.99 -3.63
N PHE A 547 27.31 -30.98 -3.79
CA PHE A 547 26.72 -30.60 -5.08
C PHE A 547 27.28 -29.27 -5.61
N GLU A 548 27.88 -28.43 -4.76
CA GLU A 548 28.47 -27.15 -5.14
C GLU A 548 29.95 -27.26 -5.53
N GLU A 549 30.74 -28.03 -4.80
CA GLU A 549 32.20 -28.09 -4.99
C GLU A 549 32.61 -29.18 -5.98
N LEU A 550 32.20 -29.00 -7.24
CA LEU A 550 32.56 -29.89 -8.35
C LEU A 550 33.66 -29.24 -9.23
N PRO A 551 34.79 -29.92 -9.48
CA PRO A 551 35.89 -29.33 -10.26
C PRO A 551 35.57 -29.25 -11.76
N ASN A 552 35.12 -30.36 -12.37
CA ASN A 552 34.73 -30.39 -13.77
C ASN A 552 33.29 -30.93 -13.95
N VAL A 553 32.39 -30.07 -14.42
CA VAL A 553 30.96 -30.39 -14.58
C VAL A 553 30.55 -30.69 -16.03
N ASP A 554 31.49 -30.73 -16.97
CA ASP A 554 31.20 -30.80 -18.42
C ASP A 554 30.41 -32.05 -18.81
N ARG A 555 30.71 -33.18 -18.17
CA ARG A 555 30.01 -34.44 -18.46
C ARG A 555 28.58 -34.45 -17.95
N ILE A 556 28.31 -33.78 -16.83
CA ILE A 556 26.96 -33.66 -16.28
C ILE A 556 26.16 -32.70 -17.15
N LEU A 557 26.76 -31.56 -17.49
CA LEU A 557 26.15 -30.59 -18.40
C LEU A 557 25.81 -31.23 -19.75
N LYS A 558 26.73 -32.04 -20.30
CA LYS A 558 26.50 -32.79 -21.54
C LYS A 558 25.33 -33.75 -21.40
N LEU A 559 25.25 -34.51 -20.30
CA LEU A 559 24.13 -35.42 -20.04
C LEU A 559 22.79 -34.66 -19.99
N CYS A 560 22.74 -33.49 -19.32
CA CYS A 560 21.54 -32.66 -19.31
C CYS A 560 21.18 -32.13 -20.71
N THR A 561 22.16 -31.69 -21.50
CA THR A 561 21.90 -31.25 -22.88
C THR A 561 21.48 -32.39 -23.80
N ASP A 562 21.99 -33.60 -23.58
CA ASP A 562 21.60 -34.80 -24.32
C ASP A 562 20.14 -35.16 -23.99
N ILE A 563 19.70 -35.05 -22.73
CA ILE A 563 18.28 -35.21 -22.34
C ILE A 563 17.40 -34.19 -23.09
N PHE A 564 17.79 -32.92 -23.14
CA PHE A 564 17.03 -31.91 -23.89
C PHE A 564 16.99 -32.20 -25.39
N LEU A 565 18.09 -32.69 -25.96
CA LEU A 565 18.15 -33.05 -27.38
C LEU A 565 17.23 -34.22 -27.71
N VAL A 566 17.24 -35.27 -26.88
CA VAL A 566 16.40 -36.46 -27.04
C VAL A 566 14.91 -36.13 -26.91
N ARG A 567 14.59 -35.18 -26.02
CA ARG A 567 13.22 -34.63 -25.91
C ARG A 567 12.79 -33.88 -27.16
N GLU A 568 13.70 -33.15 -27.82
CA GLU A 568 13.41 -32.48 -29.09
C GLU A 568 13.24 -33.45 -30.26
N THR A 569 13.95 -34.58 -30.26
CA THR A 569 13.84 -35.60 -31.31
C THR A 569 12.63 -36.51 -31.12
N GLY A 570 12.08 -36.57 -29.91
CA GLY A 570 10.93 -37.42 -29.57
C GLY A 570 11.30 -38.89 -29.30
N GLU A 571 12.58 -39.19 -29.06
CA GLU A 571 13.03 -40.53 -28.68
C GLU A 571 12.85 -40.75 -27.17
N LEU A 572 11.58 -40.89 -26.75
CA LEU A 572 11.20 -40.86 -25.33
C LEU A 572 11.77 -42.00 -24.47
N GLU A 573 12.06 -43.17 -25.06
CA GLU A 573 12.71 -44.28 -24.34
C GLU A 573 14.11 -43.89 -23.87
N LEU A 574 14.88 -43.21 -24.74
CA LEU A 574 16.22 -42.74 -24.40
C LEU A 574 16.18 -41.59 -23.39
N GLU A 575 15.09 -40.80 -23.35
CA GLU A 575 14.87 -39.79 -22.31
C GLU A 575 14.82 -40.43 -20.93
N GLU A 576 14.07 -41.53 -20.77
CA GLU A 576 13.97 -42.25 -19.50
C GLU A 576 15.31 -42.86 -19.07
N ASP A 577 16.04 -43.47 -20.00
CA ASP A 577 17.36 -44.06 -19.72
C ASP A 577 18.39 -43.01 -19.26
N LEU A 578 18.45 -41.88 -19.96
CA LEU A 578 19.36 -40.78 -19.61
C LEU A 578 18.95 -40.11 -18.29
N TYR A 579 17.64 -39.96 -18.03
CA TYR A 579 17.14 -39.46 -16.75
C TYR A 579 17.48 -40.40 -15.59
N ALA A 580 17.26 -41.71 -15.75
CA ALA A 580 17.60 -42.73 -14.75
C ALA A 580 19.11 -42.68 -14.43
N LYS A 581 19.95 -42.52 -15.45
CA LYS A 581 21.40 -42.32 -15.30
C LYS A 581 21.74 -41.04 -14.54
N LEU A 582 21.03 -39.93 -14.79
CA LEU A 582 21.22 -38.66 -14.08
C LEU A 582 20.85 -38.80 -12.59
N ILE A 583 19.72 -39.43 -12.28
CA ILE A 583 19.28 -39.67 -10.90
C ILE A 583 20.25 -40.61 -10.17
N PHE A 584 20.73 -41.67 -10.82
CA PHE A 584 21.73 -42.55 -10.24
C PHE A 584 23.01 -41.79 -9.87
N LEU A 585 23.46 -40.87 -10.74
CA LEU A 585 24.62 -40.02 -10.48
C LEU A 585 24.42 -39.12 -9.23
N TYR A 586 23.23 -38.52 -9.08
CA TYR A 586 22.91 -37.67 -7.93
C TYR A 586 22.64 -38.45 -6.63
N ARG A 587 22.35 -39.75 -6.72
CA ARG A 587 22.13 -40.63 -5.57
C ARG A 587 23.43 -41.16 -4.94
N SER A 588 24.54 -41.23 -5.69
CA SER A 588 25.84 -41.71 -5.20
C SER A 588 26.92 -40.63 -5.29
N PRO A 589 27.32 -40.01 -4.15
CA PRO A 589 28.39 -39.02 -4.10
C PRO A 589 29.73 -39.54 -4.62
N GLU A 590 30.05 -40.83 -4.41
CA GLU A 590 31.29 -41.45 -4.87
C GLU A 590 31.36 -41.48 -6.40
N THR A 591 30.23 -41.81 -7.03
CA THR A 591 30.12 -41.82 -8.49
C THR A 591 30.20 -40.40 -9.04
N MET A 592 29.57 -39.43 -8.38
CA MET A 592 29.65 -38.00 -8.72
C MET A 592 31.10 -37.49 -8.69
N ILE A 593 31.85 -37.82 -7.64
CA ILE A 593 33.28 -37.47 -7.53
C ILE A 593 34.07 -38.09 -8.69
N LYS A 594 33.87 -39.39 -8.97
CA LYS A 594 34.57 -40.08 -10.06
C LYS A 594 34.27 -39.45 -11.42
N TRP A 595 33.04 -39.00 -11.63
CA TRP A 595 32.58 -38.41 -12.90
C TRP A 595 33.06 -36.98 -13.12
N THR A 596 33.23 -36.22 -12.03
CA THR A 596 33.59 -34.78 -12.06
C THR A 596 35.08 -34.50 -11.90
N ARG A 597 35.94 -35.53 -11.85
CA ARG A 597 37.40 -35.38 -11.81
C ARG A 597 37.91 -34.54 -12.99
N GLU A 598 38.87 -33.68 -12.69
CA GLU A 598 39.60 -32.94 -13.71
C GLU A 598 40.31 -33.90 -14.67
N LYS A 599 40.19 -33.67 -15.97
CA LYS A 599 40.94 -34.44 -16.97
C LYS A 599 42.37 -33.90 -17.02
N THR A 600 43.27 -34.54 -16.28
CA THR A 600 44.70 -34.46 -16.57
C THR A 600 44.98 -35.42 -17.73
N ASN A 601 45.16 -34.88 -18.92
CA ASN A 601 45.69 -35.65 -20.06
C ASN A 601 47.16 -35.95 -19.85
#